data_AF-A0A944V1V1-F1
#
_entry.id   AF-A0A944V1V1-F1
#
_cell.length_a   1.000
_cell.length_b   1.000
_cell.length_c   1.000
_cell.angle_alpha   90.00
_cell.angle_beta   90.00
_cell.angle_gamma   90.00
#
_symmetry.space_group_name_H-M   'P 1'
#
loop_
_entity.id
_entity.type
_entity.pdbx_description
1 polymer ?
#
loop_
_entity_poly.entity_id
_entity_poly.type
_entity_poly.pdbx_seq_one_letter_code
_entity_poly.pdbx_strand_id
1 'polypeptide(L)'
;MKLNIILVLIILCLSMLSAQNVFLWDRDDSSEISDPEDPWSYIGLEAGIKTALSANGIIAVVDSMLPDDLTGYDIIFATAGIWCGG
;
A
#
# COMPACT_ATOMS: atom_id res chain seq x y z
N MET A 1 -37.45 14.18 -14.08
CA MET A 1 -36.54 14.96 -13.21
C MET A 1 -35.85 14.13 -12.14
N LYS A 2 -36.55 13.30 -11.35
CA LYS A 2 -35.92 12.50 -10.27
C LYS A 2 -34.88 11.47 -10.76
N LEU A 3 -35.13 10.81 -11.90
CA LEU A 3 -34.21 9.82 -12.48
C LEU A 3 -32.86 10.44 -12.90
N ASN A 4 -32.89 11.64 -13.49
CA ASN A 4 -31.69 12.32 -13.96
C ASN A 4 -30.79 12.76 -12.79
N ILE A 5 -31.38 13.12 -11.65
CA ILE A 5 -30.63 13.50 -10.43
C ILE A 5 -29.92 12.29 -9.84
N ILE A 6 -30.59 11.12 -9.82
CA ILE A 6 -30.00 9.86 -9.35
C ILE A 6 -28.83 9.43 -10.24
N LEU A 7 -28.98 9.57 -11.56
CA LEU A 7 -27.92 9.20 -12.51
C LEU A 7 -26.67 10.08 -12.33
N VAL A 8 -26.84 11.38 -12.10
CA VAL A 8 -25.73 12.32 -11.85
C VAL A 8 -25.01 11.98 -10.55
N LEU A 9 -25.74 11.62 -9.49
CA LEU A 9 -25.14 11.20 -8.21
C LEU A 9 -24.31 9.91 -8.36
N ILE A 10 -24.81 8.93 -9.11
CA ILE A 10 -24.08 7.68 -9.36
C ILE A 10 -22.78 7.95 -10.14
N ILE A 11 -22.84 8.79 -11.18
CA ILE A 11 -21.66 9.18 -11.96
C ILE A 11 -20.65 9.94 -11.09
N LEU A 12 -21.11 10.80 -10.20
CA LEU A 12 -20.26 11.54 -9.26
C LEU A 12 -19.54 10.58 -8.29
N CYS A 13 -20.26 9.60 -7.72
CA CYS A 13 -19.66 8.58 -6.86
C CYS A 13 -18.62 7.74 -7.61
N LEU A 14 -18.92 7.32 -8.84
CA LEU A 14 -17.98 6.54 -9.67
C LEU A 14 -16.71 7.32 -10.02
N SER A 15 -16.80 8.64 -10.20
CA SER A 15 -15.61 9.50 -10.44
C SER A 15 -14.71 9.63 -9.21
N MET A 16 -15.25 9.46 -7.99
CA MET A 16 -14.45 9.46 -6.76
C MET A 16 -13.73 8.13 -6.51
N LEU A 17 -14.13 7.03 -7.18
CA LEU A 17 -13.45 5.74 -7.06
C LEU A 17 -12.14 5.66 -7.87
N SER A 18 -11.87 6.63 -8.74
CA SER A 18 -10.79 6.55 -9.74
C SER A 18 -9.67 7.57 -9.48
N ALA A 19 -8.92 7.37 -8.40
CA ALA A 19 -7.56 7.91 -8.23
C ALA A 19 -6.90 7.26 -7.01
N GLN A 20 -6.66 5.95 -7.09
CA GLN A 20 -5.77 5.32 -6.10
C GLN A 20 -4.33 5.61 -6.51
N ASN A 21 -3.60 6.31 -5.65
CA ASN A 21 -2.18 6.53 -5.84
C ASN A 21 -1.47 5.19 -5.68
N VAL A 22 -1.01 4.63 -6.80
CA VAL A 22 -0.11 3.49 -6.76
C VAL A 22 1.28 4.04 -6.50
N PHE A 23 1.81 3.77 -5.30
CA PHE A 23 3.18 4.08 -4.98
C PHE A 23 4.05 2.94 -5.53
N LEU A 24 4.69 3.19 -6.67
CA LEU A 24 5.71 2.30 -7.20
C LEU A 24 7.06 2.77 -6.68
N TRP A 25 7.75 1.91 -5.94
CA TRP A 25 9.12 2.14 -5.53
C TRP A 25 10.03 1.29 -6.41
N ASP A 26 10.71 1.93 -7.35
CA ASP A 26 11.73 1.30 -8.19
C ASP A 26 13.10 1.56 -7.57
N ARG A 27 13.75 0.51 -7.06
CA ARG A 27 15.15 0.56 -6.69
C ARG A 27 15.84 -0.58 -7.43
N ASP A 28 16.47 -0.24 -8.55
CA ASP A 28 17.35 -1.11 -9.33
C ASP A 28 18.18 -2.00 -8.37
N ASP A 29 17.85 -3.29 -8.35
CA ASP A 29 18.56 -4.39 -7.67
C ASP A 29 18.75 -4.35 -6.13
N SER A 30 17.96 -3.57 -5.38
CA SER A 30 18.15 -3.45 -3.92
C SER A 30 16.84 -3.59 -3.12
N SER A 31 16.82 -4.53 -2.17
CA SER A 31 15.72 -4.73 -1.22
C SER A 31 15.82 -3.86 0.04
N GLU A 32 16.62 -2.81 -0.01
CA GLU A 32 16.89 -1.92 1.13
C GLU A 32 16.34 -0.51 0.83
N ILE A 33 16.15 0.29 1.87
CA ILE A 33 15.83 1.72 1.80
C ILE A 33 16.71 2.49 2.79
N SER A 34 16.86 3.80 2.63
CA SER A 34 17.52 4.63 3.64
C SER A 34 16.80 4.54 4.97
N ASP A 35 17.55 4.37 6.05
CA ASP A 35 16.97 4.40 7.39
C ASP A 35 16.49 5.84 7.70
N PRO A 36 15.20 6.04 8.02
CA PRO A 36 14.71 7.36 8.41
C PRO A 36 15.32 7.87 9.73
N GLU A 37 15.88 7.00 10.57
CA GLU A 37 16.52 7.36 11.84
C GLU A 37 18.04 7.62 11.69
N ASP A 38 18.70 6.98 10.72
CA ASP A 38 20.12 7.20 10.39
C ASP A 38 20.34 7.30 8.86
N PRO A 39 20.46 8.51 8.30
CA PRO A 39 20.62 8.75 6.86
C PRO A 39 21.84 8.08 6.21
N TRP A 40 22.81 7.61 7.02
CA TRP A 40 24.03 6.96 6.54
C TRP A 40 23.92 5.44 6.49
N SER A 41 22.79 4.90 6.93
CA SER A 41 22.51 3.46 6.98
C SER A 41 21.33 3.10 6.08
N TYR A 42 21.25 1.81 5.77
CA TYR A 42 20.17 1.23 4.99
C TYR A 42 19.51 0.11 5.80
N ILE A 43 18.20 0.01 5.68
CA ILE A 43 17.37 -1.02 6.31
C ILE A 43 16.61 -1.79 5.24
N GLY A 44 16.25 -3.04 5.52
CA GLY A 44 15.41 -3.82 4.62
C GLY A 44 14.06 -3.14 4.37
N LEU A 45 13.51 -3.28 3.17
CA LEU A 45 12.23 -2.68 2.76
C LEU A 45 11.10 -2.99 3.74
N GLU A 46 11.02 -4.24 4.23
CA GLU A 46 10.03 -4.65 5.23
C GLU A 46 10.18 -3.85 6.54
N ALA A 47 11.41 -3.68 7.02
CA ALA A 47 11.69 -2.88 8.21
C ALA A 47 11.31 -1.41 7.99
N GLY A 48 11.62 -0.87 6.81
CA GLY A 48 11.25 0.48 6.41
C GLY A 48 9.75 0.74 6.43
N ILE A 49 8.97 -0.16 5.83
CA ILE A 49 7.50 -0.08 5.82
C ILE A 49 6.95 -0.15 7.25
N LYS A 50 7.45 -1.08 8.08
CA LYS A 50 7.04 -1.20 9.49
C LYS A 50 7.32 0.08 10.28
N THR A 51 8.51 0.66 10.15
CA THR A 51 8.88 1.90 10.82
C THR A 51 7.98 3.05 10.39
N ALA A 52 7.73 3.21 9.08
CA ALA A 52 6.85 4.24 8.56
C ALA A 52 5.41 4.10 9.06
N LEU A 53 4.86 2.88 9.10
CA LEU A 53 3.52 2.62 9.62
C LEU A 53 3.44 2.88 11.13
N SER A 54 4.42 2.40 11.90
CA SER A 54 4.50 2.62 13.34
C SER A 54 4.61 4.10 13.70
N ALA A 55 5.37 4.90 12.94
CA ALA A 55 5.48 6.34 13.13
C ALA A 55 4.14 7.08 12.92
N ASN A 56 3.21 6.47 12.19
CA ASN A 56 1.85 6.98 11.97
C ASN A 56 0.80 6.31 12.89
N GLY A 57 1.22 5.54 13.89
CA GLY A 57 0.32 4.85 14.82
C GLY A 57 -0.42 3.66 14.23
N ILE A 58 0.06 3.11 13.10
CA ILE A 58 -0.54 1.95 12.43
C ILE A 58 0.25 0.69 12.80
N ILE A 59 -0.45 -0.30 13.35
CA ILE A 59 0.14 -1.60 13.71
C ILE A 59 0.02 -2.54 12.50
N ALA A 60 1.13 -2.79 11.82
CA ALA A 60 1.18 -3.73 10.70
C ALA A 60 1.13 -5.18 11.19
N VAL A 61 0.25 -5.99 10.61
CA VAL A 61 0.30 -7.45 10.72
C VAL A 61 1.14 -7.97 9.55
N VAL A 62 2.16 -8.78 9.85
CA VAL A 62 3.01 -9.41 8.83
C VAL A 62 2.76 -10.90 8.82
N ASP A 63 2.37 -11.40 7.66
CA ASP A 63 2.19 -12.81 7.39
C ASP A 63 2.95 -13.20 6.11
N SER A 64 3.38 -14.44 6.06
CA SER A 64 4.05 -15.06 4.90
C SER A 64 3.07 -15.54 3.84
N MET A 65 1.81 -15.75 4.23
CA MET A 65 0.74 -16.18 3.33
C MET A 65 -0.33 -15.11 3.23
N LEU A 66 -0.79 -14.83 2.01
CA LEU A 66 -1.95 -13.97 1.80
C LEU A 66 -3.21 -14.75 2.24
N PRO A 67 -4.00 -14.25 3.21
CA PRO A 67 -5.23 -14.92 3.62
C PRO A 67 -6.29 -14.85 2.52
N ASP A 68 -7.14 -15.88 2.44
CA ASP A 68 -8.22 -15.96 1.44
C ASP A 68 -9.29 -14.88 1.63
N ASP A 69 -9.44 -14.36 2.85
CA ASP A 69 -10.35 -13.26 3.18
C ASP A 69 -9.57 -12.00 3.54
N LEU A 70 -9.76 -10.96 2.72
CA LEU A 70 -9.13 -9.66 2.85
C LEU A 70 -10.09 -8.57 3.36
N THR A 71 -11.36 -8.91 3.62
CA THR A 71 -12.40 -7.92 3.97
C THR A 71 -12.14 -7.19 5.29
N GLY A 72 -11.32 -7.78 6.18
CA GLY A 72 -10.92 -7.17 7.44
C GLY A 72 -9.72 -6.23 7.38
N TYR A 73 -9.10 -6.04 6.21
CA TYR A 73 -7.88 -5.24 6.06
C TYR A 73 -8.16 -3.95 5.29
N ASP A 74 -7.83 -2.81 5.90
CA ASP A 74 -7.99 -1.50 5.24
C ASP A 74 -6.92 -1.25 4.16
N ILE A 75 -5.70 -1.76 4.36
CA ILE A 75 -4.54 -1.57 3.48
C ILE A 75 -3.69 -2.85 3.51
N ILE A 76 -3.24 -3.30 2.33
CA ILE A 76 -2.37 -4.47 2.17
C ILE A 76 -1.13 -4.04 1.40
N PHE A 77 0.05 -4.33 1.97
CA PHE A 77 1.33 -4.16 1.30
C PHE A 77 1.87 -5.53 0.90
N ALA A 78 2.09 -5.74 -0.40
CA ALA A 78 2.85 -6.88 -0.89
C ALA A 78 4.24 -6.40 -1.26
N THR A 79 5.26 -6.79 -0.49
CA THR A 79 6.66 -6.54 -0.85
C THR A 79 7.05 -7.55 -1.93
N ALA A 80 7.04 -7.12 -3.20
CA ALA A 80 7.50 -7.95 -4.30
C ALA A 80 9.03 -8.10 -4.24
N GLY A 81 9.52 -9.20 -3.66
CA GLY A 81 10.92 -9.57 -3.70
C GLY A 81 11.28 -10.39 -4.96
N ILE A 82 12.55 -10.80 -5.04
CA ILE A 82 13.11 -11.70 -6.09
C ILE A 82 12.26 -12.99 -6.29
N TRP A 83 11.43 -13.33 -5.30
CA TRP A 83 10.56 -14.50 -5.27
C TRP A 83 9.18 -14.30 -5.92
N CYS A 84 8.87 -13.12 -6.45
CA CYS A 84 7.66 -12.87 -7.23
C CYS A 84 7.81 -13.20 -8.73
N GLY A 85 8.99 -13.66 -9.15
CA GLY A 85 9.20 -14.22 -10.49
C GLY A 85 8.63 -15.62 -10.60
N GLY A 86 7.40 -15.72 -11.11
CA GLY A 86 6.95 -16.92 -11.81
C GLY A 86 7.65 -17.06 -13.17
#